data_AF-A0A552VE02-F1
#
_entry.id   AF-A0A552VE02-F1
#
_cell.length_a   1.000
_cell.length_b   1.000
_cell.length_c   1.000
_cell.angle_alpha   90.00
_cell.angle_beta   90.00
_cell.angle_gamma   90.00
#
_symmetry.space_group_name_H-M   'P 1'
#
loop_
_entity.id
_entity.type
_entity.pdbx_description
1 polymer ?
#
loop_
_entity_poly.entity_id
_entity_poly.type
_entity_poly.pdbx_seq_one_letter_code
_entity_poly.pdbx_strand_id
1 'polypeptide(L)'
;MDTQELKKKDLDTSIIYIDEFKGNAENEKYQLSIYEKNRNVVDILQNRKAKTIVEYLKTNNIKPQIVVTDTFKPFRSLIKKHLQSTQIVADKYHVIRQVMWFLRDTRIQLFNEDGQKYKYLKKYWKLLTINTTKKPLSEKQNKKLKELLNLNAELKKTYYIVKEFHRIINMKKSLSFERRLNGLIDRLSKLETKQSKKLKLTLQSWKQEIVNIIKHCISNGFVEGNNNKIKVIKRISYGLRNYDNFRKLIFLRLY
;
A
#
# COMPACT_ATOMS: atom_id res chain seq x y z
N MET A 1 -11.47 -24.29 -28.64
CA MET A 1 -10.48 -23.19 -28.69
C MET A 1 -9.48 -23.40 -27.58
N ASP A 2 -8.31 -23.90 -27.95
CA ASP A 2 -7.22 -24.16 -27.02
C ASP A 2 -6.74 -22.86 -26.37
N THR A 3 -6.71 -22.84 -25.04
CA THR A 3 -6.29 -21.69 -24.23
C THR A 3 -4.77 -21.42 -24.27
N GLN A 4 -4.01 -22.14 -25.10
CA GLN A 4 -2.58 -21.94 -25.28
C GLN A 4 -2.22 -20.79 -26.24
N GLU A 5 -3.19 -20.21 -26.97
CA GLU A 5 -2.93 -19.19 -28.01
C GLU A 5 -3.37 -17.75 -27.66
N LEU A 6 -3.60 -17.43 -26.38
CA LEU A 6 -3.51 -16.02 -25.96
C LEU A 6 -2.01 -15.67 -25.91
N LYS A 7 -1.47 -15.29 -27.09
CA LYS A 7 -0.09 -14.86 -27.38
C LYS A 7 0.75 -14.70 -26.10
N LYS A 8 1.76 -15.57 -25.92
CA LYS A 8 2.91 -15.32 -25.04
C LYS A 8 3.55 -14.00 -25.48
N LYS A 9 3.03 -12.90 -24.95
CA LYS A 9 3.65 -11.58 -25.02
C LYS A 9 5.01 -11.77 -24.34
N ASP A 10 6.08 -11.23 -24.90
CA ASP A 10 7.34 -11.11 -24.16
C ASP A 10 7.09 -10.18 -22.97
N LEU A 11 6.75 -10.79 -21.83
CA LEU A 11 6.47 -10.09 -20.58
C LEU A 11 7.81 -9.67 -19.97
N ASP A 12 8.00 -8.38 -19.72
CA ASP A 12 9.19 -7.88 -19.03
C ASP A 12 9.04 -8.09 -17.52
N THR A 13 9.39 -9.29 -17.08
CA THR A 13 9.36 -9.71 -15.67
C THR A 13 10.54 -9.21 -14.84
N SER A 14 11.37 -8.28 -15.36
CA SER A 14 12.43 -7.63 -14.57
C SER A 14 11.87 -6.90 -13.34
N ILE A 15 10.64 -6.40 -13.45
CA ILE A 15 9.86 -5.85 -12.33
C ILE A 15 8.54 -6.60 -12.27
N ILE A 16 8.23 -7.18 -11.11
CA ILE A 16 6.90 -7.73 -10.85
C ILE A 16 6.22 -7.01 -9.71
N TYR A 17 4.90 -6.91 -9.80
CA TYR A 17 4.02 -6.38 -8.77
C TYR A 17 3.13 -7.50 -8.29
N ILE A 18 3.10 -7.73 -6.98
CA ILE A 18 2.24 -8.73 -6.36
C ILE A 18 1.26 -8.02 -5.42
N ASP A 19 -0.01 -8.35 -5.53
CA ASP A 19 -1.03 -7.87 -4.59
C ASP A 19 -2.15 -8.89 -4.45
N GLU A 20 -2.76 -8.92 -3.28
CA GLU A 20 -3.88 -9.79 -3.00
C GLU A 20 -5.21 -9.09 -3.29
N PHE A 21 -6.18 -9.87 -3.75
CA PHE A 21 -7.55 -9.38 -3.82
C PHE A 21 -8.50 -10.41 -3.23
N LYS A 22 -9.54 -9.90 -2.57
CA LYS A 22 -10.56 -10.75 -1.97
C LYS A 22 -11.31 -11.50 -3.07
N GLY A 23 -11.26 -12.83 -3.02
CA GLY A 23 -12.10 -13.68 -3.84
C GLY A 23 -12.76 -14.79 -3.06
N ASN A 24 -13.27 -15.77 -3.80
CA ASN A 24 -14.01 -16.93 -3.29
C ASN A 24 -13.89 -18.11 -4.27
N ALA A 25 -12.92 -18.06 -5.19
CA ALA A 25 -12.67 -19.17 -6.10
C ALA A 25 -11.99 -20.32 -5.33
N GLU A 26 -12.41 -21.55 -5.56
CA GLU A 26 -11.91 -22.76 -4.88
C GLU A 26 -11.89 -22.66 -3.34
N ASN A 27 -12.90 -22.01 -2.76
CA ASN A 27 -13.00 -21.76 -1.30
C ASN A 27 -11.84 -20.93 -0.70
N GLU A 28 -10.99 -20.32 -1.53
CA GLU A 28 -9.91 -19.44 -1.08
C GLU A 28 -10.42 -18.00 -0.92
N LYS A 29 -10.16 -17.43 0.26
CA LYS A 29 -10.58 -16.06 0.61
C LYS A 29 -9.85 -14.99 -0.19
N TYR A 30 -8.63 -15.30 -0.65
CA TYR A 30 -7.76 -14.37 -1.37
C TYR A 30 -7.03 -15.09 -2.50
N GLN A 31 -7.06 -14.49 -3.68
CA GLN A 31 -6.22 -14.84 -4.83
C GLN A 31 -5.11 -13.78 -4.94
N LEU A 32 -4.05 -14.11 -5.66
CA LEU A 32 -2.91 -13.22 -5.88
C LEU A 32 -2.86 -12.80 -7.34
N SER A 33 -2.77 -11.51 -7.62
CA SER A 33 -2.46 -11.01 -8.96
C SER A 33 -0.96 -10.70 -9.07
N ILE A 34 -0.39 -11.07 -10.21
CA ILE A 34 0.99 -10.76 -10.59
C ILE A 34 0.94 -9.92 -11.86
N TYR A 35 1.57 -8.76 -11.82
CA TYR A 35 1.72 -7.86 -12.97
C TYR A 35 3.20 -7.66 -13.27
N GLU A 36 3.51 -7.30 -14.51
CA GLU A 36 4.86 -6.97 -14.94
C GLU A 36 5.06 -5.46 -15.14
N LYS A 37 6.28 -5.06 -15.53
CA LYS A 37 6.72 -3.67 -15.67
C LYS A 37 5.81 -2.80 -16.53
N ASN A 38 5.33 -3.33 -17.66
CA ASN A 38 4.42 -2.68 -18.60
C ASN A 38 2.95 -2.80 -18.19
N ARG A 39 2.69 -3.22 -16.93
CA ARG A 39 1.37 -3.25 -16.27
C ARG A 39 0.41 -4.31 -16.81
N ASN A 40 0.89 -5.23 -17.64
CA ASN A 40 0.11 -6.39 -18.08
C ASN A 40 0.01 -7.41 -16.94
N VAL A 41 -1.08 -8.17 -16.94
CA VAL A 41 -1.24 -9.32 -16.05
C VAL A 41 -0.26 -10.41 -16.50
N VAL A 42 0.63 -10.80 -15.61
CA VAL A 42 1.44 -12.02 -15.77
C VAL A 42 0.55 -13.22 -15.46
N ASP A 43 -0.08 -13.19 -14.28
CA ASP A 43 -0.99 -14.25 -13.86
C ASP A 43 -1.88 -13.87 -12.68
N ILE A 44 -2.89 -14.72 -12.45
CA ILE A 44 -3.73 -14.74 -11.27
C ILE A 44 -3.55 -16.11 -10.62
N LEU A 45 -2.95 -16.16 -9.44
CA LEU A 45 -2.76 -17.40 -8.70
C LEU A 45 -3.97 -17.71 -7.81
N GLN A 46 -4.25 -19.01 -7.67
CA GLN A 46 -5.37 -19.54 -6.89
C GLN A 46 -5.39 -19.07 -5.42
N ASN A 47 -4.22 -18.81 -4.84
CA ASN A 47 -4.08 -18.32 -3.48
C ASN A 47 -2.75 -17.59 -3.28
N ARG A 48 -2.63 -16.92 -2.14
CA ARG A 48 -1.43 -16.18 -1.71
C ARG A 48 -0.43 -17.01 -0.90
N LYS A 49 -0.57 -18.34 -0.86
CA LYS A 49 0.28 -19.19 -0.01
C LYS A 49 1.70 -19.24 -0.57
N ALA A 50 2.67 -19.31 0.34
CA ALA A 50 4.08 -19.30 -0.03
C ALA A 50 4.46 -20.41 -1.03
N LYS A 51 3.95 -21.63 -0.82
CA LYS A 51 4.17 -22.77 -1.71
C LYS A 51 3.74 -22.46 -3.15
N THR A 52 2.51 -21.98 -3.32
CA THR A 52 1.93 -21.66 -4.64
C THR A 52 2.70 -20.58 -5.37
N ILE A 53 3.12 -19.52 -4.68
CA ILE A 53 3.92 -18.44 -5.28
C ILE A 53 5.29 -18.94 -5.72
N VAL A 54 6.01 -19.66 -4.84
CA VAL A 54 7.36 -20.16 -5.15
C VAL A 54 7.34 -21.16 -6.30
N GLU A 55 6.38 -22.09 -6.28
CA GLU A 55 6.19 -23.07 -7.35
C GLU A 55 5.92 -22.38 -8.69
N TYR A 56 5.02 -21.41 -8.72
CA TYR A 56 4.72 -20.63 -9.92
C TYR A 56 5.96 -19.91 -10.47
N LEU A 57 6.70 -19.18 -9.62
CA LEU A 57 7.89 -18.43 -10.04
C LEU A 57 8.99 -19.36 -10.59
N LYS A 58 9.17 -20.53 -9.98
CA LYS A 58 10.16 -21.53 -10.43
C LYS A 58 9.77 -22.15 -11.77
N THR A 59 8.53 -22.64 -11.89
CA THR A 59 8.05 -23.31 -13.10
C THR A 59 8.09 -22.39 -14.32
N ASN A 60 7.85 -21.10 -14.13
CA ASN A 60 7.90 -20.10 -15.20
C ASN A 60 9.26 -19.39 -15.34
N ASN A 61 10.29 -19.81 -14.57
CA ASN A 61 11.63 -19.21 -14.55
C ASN A 61 11.62 -17.68 -14.36
N ILE A 62 10.70 -17.16 -13.54
CA ILE A 62 10.55 -15.73 -13.27
C ILE A 62 11.54 -15.31 -12.18
N LYS A 63 12.54 -14.51 -12.56
CA LYS A 63 13.61 -14.02 -11.67
C LYS A 63 13.65 -12.48 -11.72
N PRO A 64 12.76 -11.79 -10.98
CA PRO A 64 12.65 -10.34 -11.06
C PRO A 64 13.84 -9.66 -10.40
N GLN A 65 14.28 -8.53 -10.95
CA GLN A 65 15.24 -7.65 -10.27
C GLN A 65 14.55 -6.87 -9.14
N ILE A 66 13.27 -6.53 -9.34
CA ILE A 66 12.47 -5.78 -8.36
C ILE A 66 11.11 -6.44 -8.17
N VAL A 67 10.70 -6.59 -6.91
CA VAL A 67 9.33 -6.96 -6.53
C VAL A 67 8.68 -5.82 -5.78
N VAL A 68 7.52 -5.38 -6.25
CA VAL A 68 6.67 -4.41 -5.56
C VAL A 68 5.54 -5.15 -4.86
N THR A 69 5.40 -4.92 -3.56
CA THR A 69 4.40 -5.61 -2.73
C THR A 69 3.90 -4.69 -1.65
N ASP A 70 2.71 -4.97 -1.13
CA ASP A 70 2.23 -4.35 0.11
C ASP A 70 3.13 -4.68 1.31
N THR A 71 2.91 -3.99 2.44
CA THR A 71 3.67 -4.22 3.67
C THR A 71 3.23 -5.51 4.41
N PHE A 72 3.10 -6.62 3.69
CA PHE A 72 2.74 -7.94 4.23
C PHE A 72 3.99 -8.79 4.49
N LYS A 73 4.22 -9.12 5.77
CA LYS A 73 5.44 -9.82 6.20
C LYS A 73 5.68 -11.16 5.49
N PRO A 74 4.67 -12.02 5.25
CA PRO A 74 4.87 -13.28 4.55
C PRO A 74 5.42 -13.13 3.13
N PHE A 75 4.96 -12.15 2.35
CA PHE A 75 5.53 -11.87 1.02
C PHE A 75 6.98 -11.44 1.12
N ARG A 76 7.31 -10.52 2.04
CA ARG A 76 8.70 -10.11 2.26
C ARG A 76 9.60 -11.28 2.64
N SER A 77 9.17 -12.14 3.57
CA SER A 77 9.94 -13.31 3.99
C SER A 77 10.13 -14.31 2.85
N LEU A 78 9.09 -14.53 2.04
CA LEU A 78 9.16 -15.38 0.85
C LEU A 78 10.17 -14.85 -0.17
N ILE A 79 10.09 -13.56 -0.51
CA ILE A 79 10.98 -12.95 -1.51
C ILE A 79 12.42 -13.01 -1.00
N LYS A 80 12.70 -12.61 0.25
CA LYS A 80 14.06 -12.68 0.80
C LYS A 80 14.62 -14.12 0.84
N LYS A 81 13.77 -15.12 1.09
CA LYS A 81 14.19 -16.52 1.15
C LYS A 81 14.49 -17.12 -0.23
N HIS A 82 13.66 -16.83 -1.23
CA HIS A 82 13.68 -17.51 -2.53
C HIS A 82 14.26 -16.68 -3.68
N LEU A 83 14.36 -15.36 -3.52
CA LEU A 83 14.79 -14.40 -4.53
C LEU A 83 15.84 -13.43 -3.93
N GLN A 84 17.01 -13.97 -3.58
CA GLN A 84 18.01 -13.26 -2.77
C GLN A 84 18.61 -12.02 -3.46
N SER A 85 18.69 -12.00 -4.79
CA SER A 85 19.19 -10.85 -5.57
C SER A 85 18.12 -9.78 -5.84
N THR A 86 16.86 -10.03 -5.46
CA THR A 86 15.73 -9.15 -5.78
C THR A 86 15.56 -8.05 -4.74
N GLN A 87 15.43 -6.81 -5.22
CA GLN A 87 15.09 -5.67 -4.37
C GLN A 87 13.58 -5.59 -4.15
N ILE A 88 13.18 -5.38 -2.89
CA ILE A 88 11.77 -5.23 -2.54
C ILE A 88 11.44 -3.74 -2.45
N VAL A 89 10.37 -3.32 -3.12
CA VAL A 89 9.79 -1.98 -3.01
C VAL A 89 8.45 -2.10 -2.30
N ALA A 90 8.27 -1.33 -1.24
CA ALA A 90 6.99 -1.28 -0.55
C ALA A 90 5.95 -0.54 -1.40
N ASP A 91 4.71 -0.99 -1.38
CA ASP A 91 3.59 -0.24 -1.94
C ASP A 91 3.48 1.15 -1.29
N LYS A 92 3.66 2.20 -2.10
CA LYS A 92 3.66 3.59 -1.64
C LYS A 92 2.33 3.98 -0.99
N TYR A 93 1.21 3.53 -1.54
CA TYR A 93 -0.12 3.84 -1.03
C TYR A 93 -0.39 3.14 0.31
N HIS A 94 0.00 1.88 0.47
CA HIS A 94 -0.10 1.18 1.76
C HIS A 94 0.77 1.85 2.84
N VAL A 95 1.97 2.32 2.49
CA VAL A 95 2.83 3.07 3.41
C VAL A 95 2.19 4.40 3.81
N ILE A 96 1.68 5.18 2.85
CA ILE A 96 0.96 6.44 3.15
C ILE A 96 -0.27 6.16 4.02
N ARG A 97 -1.01 5.08 3.74
CA ARG A 97 -2.19 4.67 4.52
C ARG A 97 -1.83 4.40 5.98
N GLN A 98 -0.71 3.74 6.27
CA GLN A 98 -0.27 3.51 7.65
C GLN A 98 -0.03 4.82 8.41
N VAL A 99 0.56 5.81 7.74
CA VAL A 99 0.78 7.14 8.31
C VAL A 99 -0.54 7.90 8.50
N MET A 100 -1.49 7.75 7.58
CA MET A 100 -2.83 8.33 7.74
C MET A 100 -3.63 7.66 8.86
N TRP A 101 -3.45 6.35 9.07
CA TRP A 101 -4.06 5.63 10.18
C TRP A 101 -3.51 6.06 11.53
N PHE A 102 -2.25 6.46 11.62
CA PHE A 102 -1.71 7.07 12.84
C PHE A 102 -2.53 8.30 13.27
N LEU A 103 -2.77 9.26 12.37
CA LEU A 103 -3.63 10.42 12.64
C LEU A 103 -5.08 10.03 12.93
N ARG A 104 -5.65 9.07 12.18
CA ARG A 104 -7.01 8.56 12.41
C ARG A 104 -7.15 7.97 13.80
N ASP A 105 -6.22 7.12 14.20
CA ASP A 105 -6.28 6.36 15.45
C ASP A 105 -6.06 7.28 16.65
N THR A 106 -5.16 8.27 16.57
CA THR A 106 -5.05 9.34 17.59
C THR A 106 -6.36 10.12 17.71
N ARG A 107 -6.96 10.53 16.58
CA ARG A 107 -8.24 11.25 16.58
C ARG A 107 -9.39 10.45 17.20
N ILE A 108 -9.46 9.15 16.91
CA ILE A 108 -10.49 8.26 17.45
C ILE A 108 -10.29 8.08 18.96
N GLN A 109 -9.04 7.89 19.41
CA GLN A 109 -8.74 7.80 20.84
C GLN A 109 -9.25 9.05 21.57
N LEU A 110 -8.87 10.24 21.12
CA LEU A 110 -9.32 11.50 21.74
C LEU A 110 -10.84 11.59 21.77
N PHE A 111 -11.53 11.28 20.67
CA PHE A 111 -12.99 11.29 20.64
C PHE A 111 -13.63 10.32 21.64
N ASN A 112 -13.01 9.16 21.87
CA ASN A 112 -13.53 8.18 22.82
C ASN A 112 -13.22 8.56 24.28
N GLU A 113 -12.16 9.34 24.53
CA GLU A 113 -11.86 9.89 25.86
C GLU A 113 -12.89 10.96 26.27
N ASP A 114 -13.22 11.87 25.35
CA ASP A 114 -14.23 12.92 25.60
C ASP A 114 -14.94 13.31 24.29
N GLY A 115 -16.08 12.67 24.05
CA GLY A 115 -16.87 12.87 22.83
C GLY A 115 -17.40 14.30 22.69
N GLN A 116 -17.60 15.02 23.80
CA GLN A 116 -18.12 16.38 23.79
C GLN A 116 -17.01 17.38 23.45
N LYS A 117 -15.87 17.31 24.14
CA LYS A 117 -14.69 18.14 23.87
C LYS A 117 -14.17 17.96 22.45
N TYR A 118 -14.15 16.71 21.96
CA TYR A 118 -13.56 16.38 20.67
C TYR A 118 -14.59 16.13 19.55
N LYS A 119 -15.86 16.52 19.74
CA LYS A 119 -16.93 16.41 18.73
C LYS A 119 -16.53 17.03 17.38
N TYR A 120 -15.79 18.14 17.41
CA TYR A 120 -15.31 18.80 16.22
C TYR A 120 -14.25 18.02 15.45
N LEU A 121 -13.48 17.15 16.11
CA LEU A 121 -12.58 16.22 15.42
C LEU A 121 -13.36 15.21 14.59
N LYS A 122 -14.55 14.79 15.01
CA LYS A 122 -15.43 13.92 14.20
C LYS A 122 -16.07 14.68 13.03
N LYS A 123 -16.53 15.93 13.24
CA LYS A 123 -17.19 16.73 12.19
C LYS A 123 -16.21 17.18 11.10
N TYR A 124 -15.02 17.63 11.48
CA TYR A 124 -14.06 18.28 10.58
C TYR A 124 -12.80 17.45 10.28
N TRP A 125 -12.84 16.13 10.51
CA TRP A 125 -11.69 15.24 10.35
C TRP A 125 -11.00 15.36 8.98
N LYS A 126 -11.77 15.63 7.91
CA LYS A 126 -11.24 15.79 6.54
C LYS A 126 -10.23 16.94 6.46
N LEU A 127 -10.38 18.00 7.25
CA LEU A 127 -9.40 19.11 7.25
C LEU A 127 -8.02 18.66 7.73
N LEU A 128 -7.96 17.68 8.63
CA LEU A 128 -6.71 17.12 9.14
C LEU A 128 -6.02 16.23 8.08
N THR A 129 -6.76 15.70 7.11
CA THR A 129 -6.25 14.75 6.11
C THR A 129 -5.92 15.37 4.76
N ILE A 130 -6.26 16.64 4.53
CA ILE A 130 -5.99 17.32 3.25
C ILE A 130 -4.48 17.41 2.99
N ASN A 131 -4.11 16.96 1.78
CA ASN A 131 -2.76 17.19 1.29
C ASN A 131 -2.60 18.62 0.77
N THR A 132 -2.24 19.53 1.67
CA THR A 132 -1.98 20.94 1.36
C THR A 132 -0.89 21.19 0.32
N THR A 133 -0.05 20.20 -0.01
CA THR A 133 0.93 20.35 -1.10
C THR A 133 0.28 20.29 -2.49
N LYS A 134 -0.93 19.73 -2.59
CA LYS A 134 -1.69 19.61 -3.85
C LYS A 134 -2.82 20.64 -3.93
N LYS A 135 -3.40 21.01 -2.79
CA LYS A 135 -4.52 21.94 -2.72
C LYS A 135 -4.37 22.85 -1.50
N PRO A 136 -4.16 24.16 -1.66
CA PRO A 136 -4.11 25.08 -0.54
C PRO A 136 -5.47 25.12 0.19
N LEU A 137 -5.43 25.38 1.49
CA LEU A 137 -6.62 25.58 2.30
C LEU A 137 -7.07 27.04 2.18
N SER A 138 -8.38 27.28 2.14
CA SER A 138 -8.92 28.64 2.26
C SER A 138 -8.67 29.22 3.65
N GLU A 139 -8.79 30.54 3.81
CA GLU A 139 -8.64 31.19 5.12
C GLU A 139 -9.59 30.62 6.17
N LYS A 140 -10.86 30.40 5.80
CA LYS A 140 -11.86 29.77 6.67
C LYS A 140 -11.42 28.35 7.10
N GLN A 141 -10.87 27.57 6.17
CA GLN A 141 -10.35 26.23 6.48
C GLN A 141 -9.10 26.28 7.36
N ASN A 142 -8.19 27.23 7.13
CA ASN A 142 -7.00 27.43 7.95
C ASN A 142 -7.35 27.84 9.37
N LYS A 143 -8.30 28.78 9.55
CA LYS A 143 -8.82 29.15 10.87
C LYS A 143 -9.39 27.94 11.59
N LYS A 144 -10.22 27.15 10.90
CA LYS A 144 -10.81 25.95 11.50
C LYS A 144 -9.76 24.88 11.83
N LEU A 145 -8.77 24.68 10.97
CA LEU A 145 -7.67 23.76 11.24
C LEU A 145 -6.88 24.17 12.49
N LYS A 146 -6.56 25.47 12.63
CA LYS A 146 -5.88 25.98 13.83
C LYS A 146 -6.69 25.70 15.10
N GLU A 147 -8.01 25.93 15.08
CA GLU A 147 -8.90 25.58 16.19
C GLU A 147 -8.81 24.09 16.55
N LEU A 148 -8.91 23.20 15.54
CA LEU A 148 -8.83 21.75 15.77
C LEU A 148 -7.49 21.32 16.37
N LEU A 149 -6.38 21.89 15.88
CA LEU A 149 -5.03 21.57 16.37
C LEU A 149 -4.78 22.13 17.78
N ASN A 150 -5.51 23.14 18.22
CA ASN A 150 -5.41 23.68 19.57
C ASN A 150 -6.21 22.87 20.60
N LEU A 151 -7.07 21.93 20.18
CA LEU A 151 -7.83 21.07 21.10
C LEU A 151 -6.94 20.12 21.91
N ASN A 152 -5.82 19.68 21.33
CA ASN A 152 -4.94 18.71 21.96
C ASN A 152 -3.49 18.79 21.40
N ALA A 153 -2.50 18.85 22.30
CA ALA A 153 -1.10 18.98 21.92
C ALA A 153 -0.54 17.74 21.20
N GLU A 154 -0.97 16.53 21.57
CA GLU A 154 -0.60 15.29 20.89
C GLU A 154 -1.15 15.27 19.46
N LEU A 155 -2.44 15.59 19.27
CA LEU A 155 -3.04 15.69 17.94
C LEU A 155 -2.25 16.64 17.03
N LYS A 156 -1.84 17.80 17.57
CA LYS A 156 -1.05 18.79 16.85
C LYS A 156 0.29 18.21 16.39
N LYS A 157 1.02 17.55 17.28
CA LYS A 157 2.29 16.88 16.94
C LYS A 157 2.08 15.79 15.89
N THR A 158 1.07 14.93 16.08
CA THR A 158 0.68 13.87 15.16
C THR A 158 0.38 14.41 13.76
N TYR A 159 -0.41 15.49 13.67
CA TYR A 159 -0.70 16.16 12.40
C TYR A 159 0.58 16.60 11.67
N TYR A 160 1.50 17.29 12.36
CA TYR A 160 2.72 17.77 11.74
C TYR A 160 3.65 16.64 11.29
N ILE A 161 3.71 15.52 12.01
CA ILE A 161 4.43 14.32 11.58
C ILE A 161 3.83 13.78 10.27
N VAL A 162 2.51 13.65 10.17
CA VAL A 162 1.84 13.20 8.94
C VAL A 162 2.10 14.17 7.78
N LYS A 163 2.02 15.47 8.02
CA LYS A 163 2.32 16.51 7.01
C LYS A 163 3.76 16.43 6.52
N GLU A 164 4.70 16.23 7.42
CA GLU A 164 6.09 16.07 7.05
C GLU A 164 6.32 14.80 6.23
N PHE A 165 5.70 13.68 6.62
CA PHE A 165 5.76 12.44 5.84
C PHE A 165 5.28 12.66 4.40
N HIS A 166 4.14 13.32 4.23
CA HIS A 166 3.59 13.67 2.91
C HIS A 166 4.54 14.53 2.08
N ARG A 167 5.30 15.42 2.71
CA ARG A 167 6.32 16.22 2.02
C ARG A 167 7.50 15.34 1.57
N ILE A 168 8.02 14.50 2.45
CA ILE A 168 9.25 13.75 2.17
C ILE A 168 9.03 12.60 1.20
N ILE A 169 7.87 11.94 1.22
CA ILE A 169 7.55 10.82 0.31
C ILE A 169 7.39 11.23 -1.17
N ASN A 170 7.44 12.53 -1.45
CA ASN A 170 7.43 13.09 -2.81
C ASN A 170 8.79 13.71 -3.19
N MET A 171 9.83 13.52 -2.37
CA MET A 171 11.19 13.93 -2.71
C MET A 171 11.75 13.06 -3.84
N LYS A 172 12.71 13.61 -4.59
CA LYS A 172 13.40 12.90 -5.69
C LYS A 172 14.71 12.23 -5.25
N LYS A 173 15.36 12.74 -4.20
CA LYS A 173 16.68 12.27 -3.74
C LYS A 173 16.56 11.25 -2.61
N SER A 174 16.94 10.00 -2.86
CA SER A 174 16.79 8.87 -1.92
C SER A 174 17.56 9.05 -0.60
N LEU A 175 18.85 9.46 -0.63
CA LEU A 175 19.63 9.71 0.59
C LEU A 175 19.01 10.80 1.48
N SER A 176 18.52 11.88 0.86
CA SER A 176 17.84 12.95 1.59
C SER A 176 16.51 12.49 2.18
N PHE A 177 15.79 11.60 1.48
CA PHE A 177 14.57 10.98 1.97
C PHE A 177 14.85 10.09 3.18
N GLU A 178 15.84 9.19 3.11
CA GLU A 178 16.18 8.29 4.22
C GLU A 178 16.55 9.07 5.49
N ARG A 179 17.39 10.10 5.38
CA ARG A 179 17.75 10.95 6.52
C ARG A 179 16.53 11.59 7.17
N ARG A 180 15.59 12.10 6.38
CA ARG A 180 14.35 12.70 6.91
C ARG A 180 13.38 11.67 7.46
N LEU A 181 13.34 10.47 6.88
CA LEU A 181 12.56 9.35 7.41
C LEU A 181 13.07 8.93 8.79
N ASN A 182 14.39 8.83 8.98
CA ASN A 182 15.01 8.56 10.29
C ASN A 182 14.63 9.64 11.31
N GLY A 183 14.78 10.92 10.97
CA GLY A 183 14.36 12.00 11.89
C GLY A 183 12.86 11.99 12.23
N LEU A 184 12.01 11.48 11.32
CA LEU A 184 10.58 11.28 11.60
C LEU A 184 10.33 10.11 12.57
N ILE A 185 11.06 9.00 12.40
CA ILE A 185 11.07 7.85 13.32
C ILE A 185 11.53 8.28 14.73
N ASP A 186 12.53 9.16 14.82
CA ASP A 186 13.02 9.68 16.10
C ASP A 186 11.96 10.54 16.80
N ARG A 187 11.27 11.42 16.06
CA ARG A 187 10.15 12.19 16.62
C ARG A 187 8.98 11.33 17.04
N LEU A 188 8.67 10.25 16.32
CA LEU A 188 7.66 9.28 16.74
C LEU A 188 8.04 8.63 18.08
N SER A 189 9.34 8.40 18.32
CA SER A 189 9.81 7.85 19.60
C SER A 189 9.51 8.77 20.78
N LYS A 190 9.56 10.10 20.58
CA LYS A 190 9.30 11.11 21.62
C LYS A 190 7.82 11.31 21.96
N LEU A 191 6.90 10.75 21.18
CA LEU A 191 5.46 10.86 21.46
C LEU A 191 4.97 9.83 22.46
N GLU A 192 5.66 8.69 22.56
CA GLU A 192 5.42 7.60 23.52
C GLU A 192 4.00 6.98 23.53
N THR A 193 3.12 7.40 22.63
CA THR A 193 1.75 6.88 22.51
C THR A 193 1.68 5.53 21.82
N LYS A 194 0.61 4.77 22.06
CA LYS A 194 0.38 3.46 21.43
C LYS A 194 0.45 3.54 19.90
N GLN A 195 -0.16 4.57 19.32
CA GLN A 195 -0.26 4.79 17.88
C GLN A 195 1.10 5.19 17.29
N SER A 196 1.87 6.03 17.99
CA SER A 196 3.22 6.42 17.54
C SER A 196 4.19 5.22 17.57
N LYS A 197 4.16 4.40 18.63
CA LYS A 197 4.92 3.14 18.74
C LYS A 197 4.59 2.19 17.58
N LYS A 198 3.31 2.01 17.27
CA LYS A 198 2.87 1.16 16.14
C LYS A 198 3.40 1.65 14.79
N LEU A 199 3.27 2.95 14.50
CA LEU A 199 3.78 3.52 13.25
C LEU A 199 5.31 3.42 13.18
N LYS A 200 6.00 3.76 14.27
CA LYS A 200 7.46 3.67 14.39
C LYS A 200 7.96 2.27 14.02
N LEU A 201 7.43 1.23 14.67
CA LEU A 201 7.83 -0.16 14.40
C LEU A 201 7.59 -0.55 12.94
N THR A 202 6.50 -0.06 12.34
CA THR A 202 6.20 -0.31 10.93
C THR A 202 7.24 0.34 10.02
N LEU A 203 7.50 1.65 10.20
CA LEU A 203 8.46 2.40 9.38
C LEU A 203 9.89 1.89 9.56
N GLN A 204 10.29 1.50 10.78
CA GLN A 204 11.59 0.90 11.05
C GLN A 204 11.72 -0.47 10.39
N SER A 205 10.72 -1.35 10.53
CA SER A 205 10.78 -2.70 9.99
C SER A 205 10.84 -2.71 8.46
N TRP A 206 10.18 -1.75 7.80
CA TRP A 206 10.10 -1.65 6.33
C TRP A 206 10.95 -0.52 5.76
N LYS A 207 11.92 0.01 6.52
CA LYS A 207 12.67 1.22 6.15
C LYS A 207 13.31 1.08 4.77
N GLN A 208 14.01 -0.02 4.53
CA GLN A 208 14.72 -0.23 3.27
C GLN A 208 13.75 -0.29 2.08
N GLU A 209 12.66 -1.03 2.23
CA GLU A 209 11.64 -1.19 1.18
C GLU A 209 10.90 0.14 0.91
N ILE A 210 10.75 1.00 1.93
CA ILE A 210 10.20 2.35 1.79
C ILE A 210 11.19 3.29 1.09
N VAL A 211 12.49 3.22 1.41
CA VAL A 211 13.54 3.99 0.71
C VAL A 211 13.63 3.60 -0.76
N ASN A 212 13.41 2.32 -1.06
CA ASN A 212 13.39 1.79 -2.42
C ASN A 212 12.28 2.41 -3.30
N ILE A 213 11.17 2.89 -2.70
CA ILE A 213 10.12 3.66 -3.43
C ILE A 213 10.74 4.86 -4.14
N ILE A 214 11.56 5.63 -3.43
CA ILE A 214 12.20 6.84 -3.98
C ILE A 214 13.38 6.47 -4.86
N LYS A 215 14.16 5.45 -4.46
CA LYS A 215 15.34 4.99 -5.22
C LYS A 215 14.98 4.55 -6.64
N HIS A 216 13.92 3.76 -6.79
CA HIS A 216 13.51 3.22 -8.09
C HIS A 216 12.41 4.02 -8.78
N CYS A 217 11.80 5.00 -8.09
CA CYS A 217 10.71 5.82 -8.63
C CYS A 217 9.53 4.99 -9.18
N ILE A 218 9.25 3.83 -8.57
CA ILE A 218 8.20 2.92 -9.04
C ILE A 218 6.84 3.35 -8.50
N SER A 219 5.85 3.39 -9.40
CA SER A 219 4.44 3.63 -9.09
C SER A 219 3.62 2.38 -9.34
N ASN A 220 2.93 1.90 -8.32
CA ASN A 220 2.09 0.71 -8.38
C ASN A 220 0.59 1.02 -8.25
N GLY A 221 0.17 2.28 -8.42
CA GLY A 221 -1.24 2.67 -8.33
C GLY A 221 -2.14 1.98 -9.38
N PHE A 222 -1.57 1.50 -10.48
CA PHE A 222 -2.32 0.72 -11.48
C PHE A 222 -2.76 -0.66 -10.93
N VAL A 223 -2.02 -1.22 -9.97
CA VAL A 223 -2.33 -2.52 -9.35
C VAL A 223 -3.67 -2.43 -8.62
N GLU A 224 -3.88 -1.38 -7.82
CA GLU A 224 -5.16 -1.13 -7.15
C GLU A 224 -6.29 -0.95 -8.18
N GLY A 225 -6.04 -0.22 -9.26
CA GLY A 225 -6.99 -0.04 -10.36
C GLY A 225 -7.39 -1.37 -11.02
N ASN A 226 -6.42 -2.21 -11.35
CA ASN A 226 -6.65 -3.52 -11.95
C ASN A 226 -7.32 -4.49 -10.96
N ASN A 227 -6.92 -4.50 -9.69
CA ASN A 227 -7.58 -5.29 -8.65
C ASN A 227 -9.04 -4.85 -8.44
N ASN A 228 -9.35 -3.57 -8.59
CA ASN A 228 -10.73 -3.10 -8.59
C ASN A 228 -11.51 -3.53 -9.85
N LYS A 229 -10.90 -3.51 -11.03
CA LYS A 229 -11.49 -4.08 -12.26
C LYS A 229 -11.79 -5.58 -12.09
N ILE A 230 -10.86 -6.36 -11.52
CA ILE A 230 -11.06 -7.78 -11.22
C ILE A 230 -12.25 -7.98 -10.27
N LYS A 231 -12.39 -7.17 -9.23
CA LYS A 231 -13.55 -7.21 -8.32
C LYS A 231 -14.87 -6.89 -9.04
N VAL A 232 -14.84 -5.99 -10.03
CA VAL A 232 -16.01 -5.69 -10.87
C VAL A 232 -16.34 -6.89 -11.77
N ILE A 233 -15.36 -7.46 -12.47
CA ILE A 233 -15.51 -8.67 -13.30
C ILE A 233 -16.16 -9.79 -12.50
N LYS A 234 -15.66 -10.01 -11.28
CA LYS A 234 -16.23 -11.00 -10.36
C LYS A 234 -17.69 -10.72 -10.01
N ARG A 235 -18.05 -9.45 -9.78
CA ARG A 235 -19.42 -9.05 -9.42
C ARG A 235 -20.38 -9.29 -10.59
N ILE A 236 -19.98 -8.93 -11.80
CA ILE A 236 -20.80 -9.12 -13.00
C ILE A 236 -20.90 -10.60 -13.40
N SER A 237 -19.92 -11.43 -13.02
CA SER A 237 -19.95 -12.89 -13.23
C SER A 237 -20.59 -13.65 -12.08
N TYR A 238 -21.42 -12.98 -11.26
CA TYR A 238 -22.15 -13.56 -10.12
C TYR A 238 -21.29 -14.39 -9.15
N GLY A 239 -20.03 -13.99 -8.93
CA GLY A 239 -19.17 -14.61 -7.93
C GLY A 239 -18.63 -16.00 -8.31
N LEU A 240 -18.40 -16.22 -9.61
CA LEU A 240 -17.79 -17.40 -10.23
C LEU A 240 -16.75 -18.09 -9.31
N ARG A 241 -17.00 -19.38 -9.02
CA ARG A 241 -16.25 -20.15 -8.01
C ARG A 241 -15.12 -21.02 -8.57
N ASN A 242 -15.23 -21.46 -9.82
CA ASN A 242 -14.16 -22.23 -10.46
C ASN A 242 -12.98 -21.32 -10.79
N TYR A 243 -11.81 -21.66 -10.26
CA TYR A 243 -10.62 -20.80 -10.40
C TYR A 243 -10.18 -20.63 -11.86
N ASP A 244 -10.14 -21.71 -12.65
CA ASP A 244 -9.65 -21.65 -14.03
C ASP A 244 -10.53 -20.77 -14.91
N ASN A 245 -11.86 -20.91 -14.77
CA ASN A 245 -12.82 -20.08 -15.49
C ASN A 245 -12.71 -18.61 -15.07
N PHE A 246 -12.50 -18.33 -13.77
CA PHE A 246 -12.34 -16.97 -13.28
C PHE A 246 -11.05 -16.35 -13.79
N ARG A 247 -9.94 -17.10 -13.75
CA ARG A 247 -8.65 -16.72 -14.33
C ARG A 247 -8.79 -16.41 -15.82
N LYS A 248 -9.37 -17.31 -16.62
CA LYS A 248 -9.61 -17.10 -18.06
C LYS A 248 -10.45 -15.84 -18.33
N LEU A 249 -11.50 -15.61 -17.54
CA LEU A 249 -12.34 -14.41 -17.69
C LEU A 249 -11.57 -13.12 -17.36
N ILE A 250 -10.69 -13.12 -16.36
CA ILE A 250 -9.83 -11.97 -16.05
C ILE A 250 -8.92 -11.68 -17.25
N PHE A 251 -8.27 -12.70 -17.80
CA PHE A 251 -7.44 -12.54 -19.00
C PHE A 251 -8.24 -12.02 -20.19
N LEU A 252 -9.47 -12.50 -20.42
CA LEU A 252 -10.32 -12.00 -21.51
C LEU A 252 -10.70 -10.51 -21.36
N ARG A 253 -10.87 -10.03 -20.12
CA ARG A 253 -11.45 -8.71 -19.82
C ARG A 253 -10.42 -7.62 -19.48
N LEU A 254 -9.19 -7.99 -19.16
CA LEU A 254 -8.10 -7.04 -18.87
C LEU A 254 -7.16 -6.82 -20.07
N TYR A 255 -7.34 -7.57 -21.15
CA TYR A 255 -6.70 -7.36 -22.44
C TYR A 255 -7.42 -6.30 -23.26
#